data_AF-A0A0K1PFB0-F1
#
_entry.id   AF-A0A0K1PFB0-F1
#
_cell.length_a   1.000
_cell.length_b   1.000
_cell.length_c   1.000
_cell.angle_alpha   90.00
_cell.angle_beta   90.00
_cell.angle_gamma   90.00
#
_symmetry.space_group_name_H-M   'P 1'
#
loop_
_entity.id
_entity.type
_entity.pdbx_description
1 polymer ?
#
loop_
_entity_poly.entity_id
_entity_poly.type
_entity_poly.pdbx_seq_one_letter_code
_entity_poly.pdbx_strand_id
1 'polypeptide(L)'
;MHPGPSAIRTMSLRSLSLLALLLFAGACTKAKLEAQQPPGPAPVDDKLAIEGQVCTRTPRDELFPVKILFVIDTSNSMAITDRESQAARAVFQVIDRYRGNPSVKFGVIAFDSRTEALTRDETGAPGFTASPDLAAIDTRLRAPDLATDYQGALAGAYSMLFRDMSRSSPEERARSKYVVIFFSDGNPDPQCFADPSRAAEQPFVCDIPRERWPDLVNPPPGYSDADFQAFFADLEAGKDYNTDDQIIGRVQEIMELQELFQVSELRFHTGFLFDPNVMDGPFKDAFRLDRDAGIDLMKKMKDAGGGTFTEFTSGGSITFLNINYTSVKKPYRLKNLFAFNENAETLSGVLRVDSDGDGIADDQELALGMCPYDAAGPSCAYGLGVDSDGDGYSDLFEHRMRHAGFDPLVPAEVPCFAPGLDTDGDGLLDCEEEILGTRPDAFDTDGDGIPDGIEFRYGLDPLDPTDAYGDLASSGVRNIDAILANGSPLLREPSGSPLPHYRYDIREEKENPDGSVCYSFRVENVTLVTTKAATAERRGKNRIRLHFLDGPPNDPRDFGTMRTACVEARYVEPFLKKPAGGVVKLTDADFVDPLDVDREVRCVGAE
;
A
#
# COMPACT_ATOMS: atom_id res chain seq x y z
N MET A 1 26.41 77.99 46.44
CA MET A 1 25.36 78.43 47.39
C MET A 1 24.26 79.18 46.62
N HIS A 2 23.07 79.32 47.18
CA HIS A 2 21.96 80.20 46.76
C HIS A 2 22.31 81.71 46.91
N PRO A 3 21.44 82.72 46.60
CA PRO A 3 20.03 82.74 46.07
C PRO A 3 19.77 83.75 44.89
N GLY A 4 18.51 84.01 44.50
CA GLY A 4 18.09 85.30 43.86
C GLY A 4 16.98 85.28 42.76
N PRO A 5 15.95 86.17 42.75
CA PRO A 5 14.83 86.14 41.77
C PRO A 5 14.39 87.47 41.06
N SER A 6 13.50 87.36 40.03
CA SER A 6 12.47 88.34 39.55
C SER A 6 12.86 89.62 38.74
N ALA A 7 11.99 90.30 37.93
CA ALA A 7 10.75 89.93 37.19
C ALA A 7 10.17 91.05 36.24
N ILE A 8 9.60 90.66 35.07
CA ILE A 8 8.45 91.21 34.28
C ILE A 8 8.39 92.71 33.82
N ARG A 9 8.17 92.96 32.50
CA ARG A 9 7.08 93.80 31.88
C ARG A 9 7.19 93.89 30.33
N THR A 10 6.37 94.68 29.60
CA THR A 10 5.07 94.28 28.96
C THR A 10 4.62 95.26 27.85
N MET A 11 4.35 94.81 26.62
CA MET A 11 3.64 95.52 25.51
C MET A 11 3.40 94.54 24.33
N SER A 12 2.58 94.74 23.27
CA SER A 12 1.52 95.72 22.92
C SER A 12 0.59 95.12 21.83
N LEU A 13 -0.63 95.63 21.57
CA LEU A 13 -1.55 95.11 20.53
C LEU A 13 -2.59 96.14 20.01
N ARG A 14 -2.76 96.25 18.67
CA ARG A 14 -4.00 96.61 17.92
C ARG A 14 -3.77 96.58 16.39
N SER A 15 -4.86 96.54 15.62
CA SER A 15 -4.92 96.72 14.14
C SER A 15 -4.46 95.55 13.25
N LEU A 16 -5.10 94.38 13.35
CA LEU A 16 -5.00 93.31 12.33
C LEU A 16 -6.33 92.52 12.20
N SER A 17 -7.44 93.25 12.13
CA SER A 17 -8.81 92.71 12.16
C SER A 17 -9.54 92.91 10.82
N LEU A 18 -9.35 91.98 9.88
CA LEU A 18 -10.41 91.62 8.89
C LEU A 18 -10.13 90.34 8.07
N LEU A 19 -8.87 89.88 7.94
CA LEU A 19 -8.50 88.78 7.03
C LEU A 19 -8.35 87.39 7.71
N ALA A 20 -9.03 87.17 8.85
CA ALA A 20 -8.89 85.94 9.66
C ALA A 20 -10.23 85.23 9.95
N LEU A 21 -11.34 85.62 9.29
CA LEU A 21 -12.69 85.13 9.60
C LEU A 21 -13.27 84.12 8.59
N LEU A 22 -12.44 83.55 7.71
CA LEU A 22 -12.85 82.59 6.67
C LEU A 22 -12.09 81.24 6.71
N LEU A 23 -11.28 80.99 7.76
CA LEU A 23 -10.48 79.76 7.91
C LEU A 23 -10.82 78.92 9.15
N PHE A 24 -11.88 79.26 9.90
CA PHE A 24 -12.30 78.55 11.12
C PHE A 24 -13.55 77.66 10.97
N ALA A 25 -13.86 77.23 9.73
CA ALA A 25 -14.95 76.30 9.42
C ALA A 25 -14.48 74.85 9.14
N GLY A 26 -13.25 74.50 9.53
CA GLY A 26 -12.60 73.23 9.15
C GLY A 26 -11.90 72.47 10.29
N ALA A 27 -12.27 72.72 11.55
CA ALA A 27 -11.55 72.21 12.73
C ALA A 27 -12.45 71.53 13.78
N CYS A 28 -13.46 70.76 13.34
CA CYS A 28 -14.16 69.83 14.23
C CYS A 28 -13.38 68.53 14.39
N THR A 29 -12.32 68.54 15.20
CA THR A 29 -11.67 67.30 15.66
C THR A 29 -12.64 66.51 16.54
N LYS A 30 -13.40 65.60 15.91
CA LYS A 30 -14.09 64.51 16.61
C LYS A 30 -13.03 63.61 17.23
N ALA A 31 -12.63 63.91 18.46
CA ALA A 31 -11.89 62.99 19.29
C ALA A 31 -12.80 61.79 19.58
N LYS A 32 -12.68 60.75 18.75
CA LYS A 32 -13.07 59.41 19.16
C LYS A 32 -12.24 59.07 20.38
N LEU A 33 -12.89 58.95 21.53
CA LEU A 33 -12.43 58.02 22.54
C LEU A 33 -12.66 56.63 21.92
N GLU A 34 -11.63 56.06 21.32
CA GLU A 34 -11.62 54.63 21.00
C GLU A 34 -11.89 53.92 22.34
N ALA A 35 -12.98 53.15 22.40
CA ALA A 35 -13.19 52.29 23.55
C ALA A 35 -12.01 51.34 23.60
N GLN A 36 -11.24 51.35 24.69
CA GLN A 36 -10.14 50.40 24.85
C GLN A 36 -10.77 49.01 24.76
N GLN A 37 -10.46 48.32 23.66
CA GLN A 37 -10.95 46.97 23.39
C GLN A 37 -10.67 46.14 24.65
N PRO A 38 -11.67 45.41 25.18
CA PRO A 38 -11.46 44.63 26.40
C PRO A 38 -10.21 43.77 26.19
N PRO A 39 -9.32 43.67 27.20
CA PRO A 39 -8.12 42.86 27.04
C PRO A 39 -8.56 41.48 26.55
N GLY A 40 -7.99 41.05 25.42
CA GLY A 40 -8.32 39.75 24.84
C GLY A 40 -8.14 38.65 25.90
N PRO A 41 -8.86 37.52 25.78
CA PRO A 41 -8.67 36.41 26.70
C PRO A 41 -7.18 36.15 26.87
N ALA A 42 -6.74 36.02 28.12
CA ALA A 42 -5.32 35.83 28.42
C ALA A 42 -4.84 34.59 27.65
N PRO A 43 -3.65 34.61 27.03
CA PRO A 43 -3.20 33.54 26.15
C PRO A 43 -3.28 32.20 26.89
N VAL A 44 -4.23 31.38 26.45
CA VAL A 44 -4.58 30.12 27.08
C VAL A 44 -3.57 29.07 26.65
N ASP A 45 -2.99 28.34 27.61
CA ASP A 45 -2.05 27.26 27.30
C ASP A 45 -2.78 25.92 27.10
N ASP A 46 -3.59 25.84 26.04
CA ASP A 46 -4.41 24.69 25.66
C ASP A 46 -3.68 23.68 24.75
N LYS A 47 -2.43 23.93 24.36
CA LYS A 47 -1.70 23.11 23.37
C LYS A 47 -0.79 22.05 23.97
N LEU A 48 -0.94 20.82 23.56
CA LEU A 48 -0.07 19.69 23.83
C LEU A 48 0.89 19.46 22.65
N ALA A 49 2.06 18.90 22.95
CA ALA A 49 2.92 18.24 22.00
C ALA A 49 3.17 16.79 22.44
N ILE A 50 3.28 15.88 21.47
CA ILE A 50 3.50 14.46 21.71
C ILE A 50 4.73 14.06 20.90
N GLU A 51 5.80 13.63 21.56
CA GLU A 51 7.08 13.29 20.93
C GLU A 51 7.51 11.88 21.30
N GLY A 52 8.18 11.17 20.39
CA GLY A 52 8.56 9.79 20.66
C GLY A 52 9.41 9.14 19.59
N GLN A 53 9.59 7.84 19.74
CA GLN A 53 10.22 6.94 18.79
C GLN A 53 9.36 5.68 18.68
N VAL A 54 9.07 5.25 17.46
CA VAL A 54 8.31 4.03 17.14
C VAL A 54 9.02 3.31 15.98
N CYS A 55 9.00 1.98 15.97
CA CYS A 55 9.80 1.18 15.04
C CYS A 55 8.92 0.18 14.28
N THR A 56 9.13 0.03 12.98
CA THR A 56 8.36 -0.91 12.14
C THR A 56 8.57 -2.36 12.57
N ARG A 57 7.57 -3.22 12.34
CA ARG A 57 7.67 -4.65 12.68
C ARG A 57 8.85 -5.30 11.97
N THR A 58 9.44 -6.34 12.57
CA THR A 58 10.66 -6.92 11.99
C THR A 58 10.34 -7.76 10.75
N PRO A 59 11.14 -7.68 9.68
CA PRO A 59 11.05 -8.59 8.53
C PRO A 59 11.38 -10.06 8.85
N ARG A 60 11.41 -10.50 10.11
CA ARG A 60 11.68 -11.89 10.53
C ARG A 60 10.43 -12.67 10.84
N ASP A 61 9.35 -11.98 11.18
CA ASP A 61 8.14 -12.58 11.74
C ASP A 61 7.19 -13.10 10.64
N GLU A 62 7.48 -12.77 9.37
CA GLU A 62 6.75 -13.23 8.19
C GLU A 62 7.61 -13.97 7.15
N LEU A 63 6.97 -14.85 6.39
CA LEU A 63 7.57 -15.66 5.33
C LEU A 63 7.69 -14.86 4.03
N PHE A 64 8.91 -14.57 3.57
CA PHE A 64 9.16 -13.93 2.28
C PHE A 64 9.11 -14.95 1.12
N PRO A 65 8.07 -14.95 0.27
CA PRO A 65 7.88 -16.00 -0.73
C PRO A 65 8.92 -15.90 -1.85
N VAL A 66 9.42 -17.06 -2.30
CA VAL A 66 10.28 -17.16 -3.48
C VAL A 66 9.63 -18.15 -4.46
N LYS A 67 9.17 -17.64 -5.60
CA LYS A 67 8.49 -18.39 -6.65
C LYS A 67 9.53 -18.65 -7.77
N ILE A 68 10.03 -19.88 -7.91
CA ILE A 68 11.08 -20.24 -8.87
C ILE A 68 10.44 -20.94 -10.07
N LEU A 69 10.49 -20.32 -11.26
CA LEU A 69 9.91 -20.85 -12.49
C LEU A 69 11.02 -21.35 -13.43
N PHE A 70 11.04 -22.65 -13.68
CA PHE A 70 11.88 -23.25 -14.72
C PHE A 70 11.11 -23.33 -16.04
N VAL A 71 11.71 -22.86 -17.13
CA VAL A 71 11.19 -22.97 -18.50
C VAL A 71 12.26 -23.69 -19.30
N ILE A 72 12.08 -25.00 -19.49
CA ILE A 72 13.13 -25.92 -19.95
C ILE A 72 12.79 -26.48 -21.32
N ASP A 73 13.72 -26.32 -22.25
CA ASP A 73 13.68 -26.90 -23.58
C ASP A 73 13.72 -28.44 -23.52
N THR A 74 12.82 -29.06 -24.27
CA THR A 74 12.69 -30.51 -24.47
C THR A 74 12.62 -30.87 -25.96
N SER A 75 13.23 -30.06 -26.81
CA SER A 75 13.41 -30.33 -28.24
C SER A 75 14.33 -31.53 -28.51
N ASN A 76 14.35 -31.99 -29.76
CA ASN A 76 15.14 -33.15 -30.17
C ASN A 76 16.66 -32.83 -30.33
N SER A 77 17.07 -31.56 -30.28
CA SER A 77 18.49 -31.18 -30.15
C SER A 77 19.03 -31.42 -28.74
N MET A 78 18.23 -31.12 -27.70
CA MET A 78 18.53 -31.44 -26.30
C MET A 78 18.85 -32.94 -26.08
N ALA A 79 18.24 -33.84 -26.85
CA ALA A 79 18.54 -35.28 -26.78
C ALA A 79 19.99 -35.65 -27.21
N ILE A 80 20.71 -34.74 -27.87
CA ILE A 80 22.08 -34.93 -28.39
C ILE A 80 23.09 -34.08 -27.61
N THR A 81 22.72 -32.86 -27.23
CA THR A 81 23.57 -31.92 -26.48
C THR A 81 23.50 -32.14 -24.97
N ASP A 82 22.31 -32.33 -24.39
CA ASP A 82 22.11 -32.59 -22.95
C ASP A 82 22.27 -34.07 -22.61
N ARG A 83 23.50 -34.57 -22.80
CA ARG A 83 23.87 -35.96 -22.56
C ARG A 83 23.65 -36.32 -21.08
N GLU A 84 22.90 -37.40 -20.87
CA GLU A 84 22.36 -37.86 -19.58
C GLU A 84 21.23 -37.02 -18.95
N SER A 85 20.71 -36.02 -19.67
CA SER A 85 19.71 -35.03 -19.23
C SER A 85 20.14 -34.29 -17.95
N GLN A 86 21.27 -33.56 -18.05
CA GLN A 86 21.82 -32.74 -16.98
C GLN A 86 20.96 -31.51 -16.68
N ALA A 87 20.15 -30.99 -17.63
CA ALA A 87 19.19 -29.92 -17.36
C ALA A 87 18.13 -30.36 -16.36
N ALA A 88 17.53 -31.55 -16.54
CA ALA A 88 16.61 -32.15 -15.57
C ALA A 88 17.29 -32.34 -14.19
N ARG A 89 18.54 -32.84 -14.16
CA ARG A 89 19.33 -32.95 -12.92
C ARG A 89 19.57 -31.58 -12.26
N ALA A 90 19.80 -30.52 -13.04
CA ALA A 90 20.03 -29.16 -12.55
C ALA A 90 18.76 -28.52 -11.97
N VAL A 91 17.58 -28.80 -12.54
CA VAL A 91 16.28 -28.46 -11.92
C VAL A 91 16.14 -29.13 -10.56
N PHE A 92 16.37 -30.44 -10.47
CA PHE A 92 16.26 -31.17 -9.20
C PHE A 92 17.28 -30.74 -8.15
N GLN A 93 18.50 -30.35 -8.52
CA GLN A 93 19.48 -29.76 -7.59
C GLN A 93 18.96 -28.51 -6.88
N VAL A 94 18.16 -27.67 -7.55
CA VAL A 94 17.53 -26.50 -6.93
C VAL A 94 16.32 -26.92 -6.09
N ILE A 95 15.44 -27.76 -6.64
CA ILE A 95 14.24 -28.21 -5.92
C ILE A 95 14.61 -28.93 -4.61
N ASP A 96 15.50 -29.92 -4.64
CA ASP A 96 15.91 -30.66 -3.44
C ASP A 96 16.70 -29.82 -2.43
N ARG A 97 17.34 -28.73 -2.87
CA ARG A 97 18.00 -27.77 -1.96
C ARG A 97 16.99 -26.87 -1.23
N TYR A 98 15.88 -26.51 -1.85
CA TYR A 98 14.97 -25.47 -1.34
C TYR A 98 13.58 -25.96 -0.91
N ARG A 99 13.14 -27.16 -1.31
CA ARG A 99 11.82 -27.75 -0.95
C ARG A 99 11.58 -27.98 0.55
N GLY A 100 12.62 -27.86 1.38
CA GLY A 100 12.51 -27.87 2.83
C GLY A 100 12.13 -26.51 3.44
N ASN A 101 12.07 -25.44 2.65
CA ASN A 101 11.65 -24.12 3.07
C ASN A 101 10.20 -23.85 2.62
N PRO A 102 9.23 -23.65 3.54
CA PRO A 102 7.83 -23.43 3.17
C PRO A 102 7.61 -22.14 2.37
N SER A 103 8.54 -21.18 2.42
CA SER A 103 8.47 -19.96 1.62
C SER A 103 8.79 -20.17 0.12
N VAL A 104 9.28 -21.34 -0.29
CA VAL A 104 9.69 -21.59 -1.69
C VAL A 104 8.66 -22.44 -2.40
N LYS A 105 8.05 -21.90 -3.47
CA LYS A 105 7.20 -22.65 -4.41
C LYS A 105 7.88 -22.71 -5.78
N PHE A 106 7.73 -23.85 -6.47
CA PHE A 106 8.36 -24.13 -7.76
C PHE A 106 7.31 -24.22 -8.87
N GLY A 107 7.58 -23.57 -10.00
CA GLY A 107 6.92 -23.76 -11.28
C GLY A 107 7.86 -24.49 -12.24
N VAL A 108 7.37 -25.44 -13.02
CA VAL A 108 8.14 -26.08 -14.10
C VAL A 108 7.29 -26.14 -15.36
N ILE A 109 7.85 -25.62 -16.44
CA ILE A 109 7.31 -25.68 -17.81
C ILE A 109 8.35 -26.42 -18.66
N ALA A 110 7.91 -27.44 -19.41
CA ALA A 110 8.64 -28.01 -20.53
C ALA A 110 8.15 -27.37 -21.84
N PHE A 111 9.03 -27.11 -22.79
CA PHE A 111 8.64 -26.60 -24.11
C PHE A 111 9.43 -27.24 -25.26
N ASP A 112 8.78 -27.36 -26.41
CA ASP A 112 9.33 -27.95 -27.62
C ASP A 112 8.50 -27.56 -28.86
N SER A 113 7.73 -28.47 -29.46
CA SER A 113 6.64 -28.11 -30.38
C SER A 113 5.39 -27.64 -29.63
N ARG A 114 5.29 -27.98 -28.34
CA ARG A 114 4.22 -27.63 -27.40
C ARG A 114 4.80 -26.86 -26.21
N THR A 115 3.93 -26.35 -25.35
CA THR A 115 4.30 -25.81 -24.04
C THR A 115 3.45 -26.47 -22.96
N GLU A 116 4.09 -27.08 -21.96
CA GLU A 116 3.41 -27.90 -20.95
C GLU A 116 3.85 -27.53 -19.52
N ALA A 117 2.90 -27.09 -18.70
CA ALA A 117 3.12 -26.85 -17.27
C ALA A 117 3.05 -28.16 -16.47
N LEU A 118 4.19 -28.56 -15.91
CA LEU A 118 4.36 -29.82 -15.18
C LEU A 118 4.00 -29.69 -13.69
N THR A 119 3.95 -28.46 -13.18
CA THR A 119 3.54 -28.12 -11.82
C THR A 119 2.10 -27.59 -11.76
N ARG A 120 1.41 -27.93 -10.67
CA ARG A 120 0.02 -27.54 -10.41
C ARG A 120 -0.07 -26.81 -9.08
N ASP A 121 -0.89 -25.78 -9.03
CA ASP A 121 -1.24 -25.06 -7.81
C ASP A 121 -2.17 -25.88 -6.90
N GLU A 122 -2.53 -25.28 -5.77
CA GLU A 122 -3.46 -25.84 -4.78
C GLU A 122 -4.90 -26.04 -5.32
N THR A 123 -5.22 -25.47 -6.50
CA THR A 123 -6.48 -25.71 -7.24
C THR A 123 -6.35 -26.77 -8.34
N GLY A 124 -5.19 -27.41 -8.49
CA GLY A 124 -4.92 -28.48 -9.47
C GLY A 124 -4.62 -28.00 -10.89
N ALA A 125 -4.49 -26.69 -11.10
CA ALA A 125 -4.27 -26.06 -12.41
C ALA A 125 -2.83 -25.51 -12.54
N PRO A 126 -2.32 -25.24 -13.77
CA PRO A 126 -0.95 -24.78 -13.99
C PRO A 126 -0.49 -23.65 -13.06
N GLY A 127 0.54 -23.90 -12.26
CA GLY A 127 0.97 -22.95 -11.22
C GLY A 127 2.13 -23.46 -10.35
N PHE A 128 2.45 -22.68 -9.31
CA PHE A 128 3.56 -22.94 -8.40
C PHE A 128 3.17 -23.85 -7.23
N THR A 129 4.08 -24.72 -6.79
CA THR A 129 3.87 -25.62 -5.63
C THR A 129 5.14 -25.82 -4.81
N ALA A 130 5.01 -25.94 -3.49
CA ALA A 130 6.11 -26.33 -2.60
C ALA A 130 6.45 -27.84 -2.71
N SER A 131 5.55 -28.66 -3.27
CA SER A 131 5.68 -30.12 -3.41
C SER A 131 5.45 -30.58 -4.86
N PRO A 132 6.39 -30.32 -5.79
CA PRO A 132 6.30 -30.77 -7.18
C PRO A 132 6.46 -32.30 -7.32
N ASP A 133 5.74 -32.90 -8.27
CA ASP A 133 5.88 -34.32 -8.63
C ASP A 133 7.15 -34.52 -9.49
N LEU A 134 8.23 -34.92 -8.82
CA LEU A 134 9.52 -35.15 -9.49
C LEU A 134 9.49 -36.32 -10.49
N ALA A 135 8.58 -37.29 -10.35
CA ALA A 135 8.51 -38.43 -11.26
C ALA A 135 7.82 -38.03 -12.57
N ALA A 136 6.74 -37.26 -12.51
CA ALA A 136 6.13 -36.64 -13.68
C ALA A 136 7.13 -35.70 -14.40
N ILE A 137 7.84 -34.87 -13.64
CA ILE A 137 8.82 -33.91 -14.18
C ILE A 137 10.01 -34.63 -14.84
N ASP A 138 10.61 -35.65 -14.21
CA ASP A 138 11.73 -36.40 -14.80
C ASP A 138 11.29 -37.15 -16.07
N THR A 139 10.06 -37.68 -16.09
CA THR A 139 9.51 -38.37 -17.27
C THR A 139 9.38 -37.42 -18.45
N ARG A 140 8.85 -36.21 -18.25
CA ARG A 140 8.60 -35.25 -19.33
C ARG A 140 9.86 -34.49 -19.77
N LEU A 141 10.74 -34.11 -18.85
CA LEU A 141 12.04 -33.49 -19.19
C LEU A 141 13.03 -34.45 -19.87
N ARG A 142 12.66 -35.74 -20.04
CA ARG A 142 13.41 -36.74 -20.82
C ARG A 142 12.70 -37.19 -22.10
N ALA A 143 11.58 -36.57 -22.46
CA ALA A 143 10.77 -36.94 -23.63
C ALA A 143 10.91 -35.87 -24.74
N PRO A 144 11.80 -36.07 -25.74
CA PRO A 144 12.07 -35.07 -26.76
C PRO A 144 10.98 -34.99 -27.86
N ASP A 145 10.70 -33.77 -28.33
CA ASP A 145 9.77 -33.45 -29.42
C ASP A 145 10.47 -32.61 -30.51
N LEU A 146 9.81 -32.31 -31.63
CA LEU A 146 10.45 -31.99 -32.92
C LEU A 146 10.91 -30.54 -33.13
N ALA A 147 10.64 -29.61 -32.21
CA ALA A 147 10.83 -28.17 -32.44
C ALA A 147 11.15 -27.40 -31.14
N THR A 148 11.32 -26.07 -31.25
CA THR A 148 11.87 -25.19 -30.21
C THR A 148 11.08 -23.86 -30.15
N ASP A 149 9.87 -23.91 -29.61
CA ASP A 149 8.91 -22.80 -29.52
C ASP A 149 9.19 -21.87 -28.31
N TYR A 150 10.08 -20.89 -28.48
CA TYR A 150 10.34 -19.88 -27.45
C TYR A 150 9.11 -18.99 -27.21
N GLN A 151 8.36 -18.64 -28.27
CA GLN A 151 7.22 -17.72 -28.15
C GLN A 151 6.08 -18.34 -27.34
N GLY A 152 5.72 -19.60 -27.60
CA GLY A 152 4.77 -20.38 -26.80
C GLY A 152 5.26 -20.62 -25.37
N ALA A 153 6.55 -20.93 -25.18
CA ALA A 153 7.15 -21.12 -23.86
C ALA A 153 7.04 -19.87 -22.97
N LEU A 154 7.28 -18.70 -23.57
CA LEU A 154 7.13 -17.40 -22.90
C LEU A 154 5.66 -17.06 -22.64
N ALA A 155 4.74 -17.35 -23.57
CA ALA A 155 3.29 -17.19 -23.33
C ALA A 155 2.79 -18.08 -22.17
N GLY A 156 3.30 -19.31 -22.05
CA GLY A 156 3.06 -20.19 -20.92
C GLY A 156 3.64 -19.66 -19.60
N ALA A 157 4.86 -19.11 -19.64
CA ALA A 157 5.49 -18.49 -18.47
C ALA A 157 4.74 -17.24 -18.00
N TYR A 158 4.36 -16.34 -18.91
CA TYR A 158 3.50 -15.19 -18.65
C TYR A 158 2.18 -15.63 -18.00
N SER A 159 1.51 -16.63 -18.60
CA SER A 159 0.24 -17.14 -18.11
C SER A 159 0.34 -17.72 -16.69
N MET A 160 1.43 -18.41 -16.37
CA MET A 160 1.65 -18.94 -15.01
C MET A 160 1.95 -17.83 -13.99
N LEU A 161 2.78 -16.85 -14.36
CA LEU A 161 3.15 -15.71 -13.51
C LEU A 161 1.94 -14.81 -13.23
N PHE A 162 1.23 -14.38 -14.27
CA PHE A 162 0.00 -13.59 -14.18
C PHE A 162 -1.03 -14.30 -13.30
N ARG A 163 -1.18 -15.62 -13.43
CA ARG A 163 -2.15 -16.42 -12.66
C ARG A 163 -1.79 -16.58 -11.17
N ASP A 164 -0.51 -16.60 -10.81
CA ASP A 164 -0.07 -16.57 -9.40
C ASP A 164 -0.28 -15.15 -8.83
N MET A 165 0.18 -14.13 -9.55
CA MET A 165 0.12 -12.71 -9.14
C MET A 165 -1.31 -12.11 -9.12
N SER A 166 -2.26 -12.66 -9.88
CA SER A 166 -3.68 -12.27 -9.82
C SER A 166 -4.45 -12.95 -8.67
N ARG A 167 -3.84 -13.93 -7.98
CA ARG A 167 -4.45 -14.69 -6.88
C ARG A 167 -3.78 -14.46 -5.53
N SER A 168 -2.49 -14.15 -5.51
CA SER A 168 -1.77 -13.66 -4.32
C SER A 168 -2.34 -12.31 -3.86
N SER A 169 -2.41 -12.10 -2.55
CA SER A 169 -2.80 -10.83 -1.94
C SER A 169 -1.76 -9.71 -2.21
N PRO A 170 -2.13 -8.42 -2.04
CA PRO A 170 -1.15 -7.31 -2.05
C PRO A 170 0.10 -7.62 -1.21
N GLU A 171 -0.11 -7.94 0.07
CA GLU A 171 0.96 -8.17 1.04
C GLU A 171 1.88 -9.36 0.65
N GLU A 172 1.33 -10.47 0.13
CA GLU A 172 2.14 -11.58 -0.41
C GLU A 172 3.01 -11.11 -1.59
N ARG A 173 2.44 -10.32 -2.51
CA ARG A 173 3.15 -9.83 -3.72
C ARG A 173 4.24 -8.84 -3.37
N ALA A 174 3.95 -7.87 -2.51
CA ALA A 174 4.89 -6.87 -2.02
C ALA A 174 6.15 -7.48 -1.37
N ARG A 175 6.02 -8.70 -0.82
CA ARG A 175 7.11 -9.51 -0.25
C ARG A 175 7.63 -10.63 -1.17
N SER A 176 6.94 -10.96 -2.26
CA SER A 176 7.28 -12.06 -3.18
C SER A 176 8.43 -11.74 -4.13
N LYS A 177 9.35 -12.69 -4.27
CA LYS A 177 10.39 -12.71 -5.30
C LYS A 177 10.12 -13.80 -6.33
N TYR A 178 10.08 -13.43 -7.60
CA TYR A 178 9.91 -14.33 -8.73
C TYR A 178 11.24 -14.49 -9.50
N VAL A 179 11.66 -15.73 -9.71
CA VAL A 179 12.91 -16.08 -10.41
C VAL A 179 12.59 -16.99 -11.57
N VAL A 180 12.60 -16.46 -12.79
CA VAL A 180 12.40 -17.23 -14.03
C VAL A 180 13.76 -17.68 -14.57
N ILE A 181 13.85 -18.94 -15.00
CA ILE A 181 15.05 -19.56 -15.56
C ILE A 181 14.66 -20.21 -16.88
N PHE A 182 14.99 -19.54 -17.98
CA PHE A 182 14.77 -20.04 -19.33
C PHE A 182 16.03 -20.77 -19.82
N PHE A 183 15.87 -22.00 -20.32
CA PHE A 183 16.99 -22.87 -20.66
C PHE A 183 16.77 -23.59 -21.99
N SER A 184 17.74 -23.51 -22.92
CA SER A 184 17.70 -24.15 -24.26
C SER A 184 19.10 -24.48 -24.78
N ASP A 185 19.19 -25.38 -25.76
CA ASP A 185 20.41 -25.66 -26.54
C ASP A 185 20.37 -25.15 -27.99
N GLY A 186 19.18 -24.72 -28.44
CA GLY A 186 18.87 -24.46 -29.84
C GLY A 186 18.38 -23.06 -30.10
N ASN A 187 18.33 -22.71 -31.39
CA ASN A 187 17.68 -21.50 -31.87
C ASN A 187 16.15 -21.72 -31.90
N PRO A 188 15.34 -20.64 -31.87
CA PRO A 188 13.90 -20.80 -32.00
C PRO A 188 13.56 -21.42 -33.36
N ASP A 189 12.75 -22.49 -33.37
CA ASP A 189 12.26 -23.14 -34.60
C ASP A 189 10.81 -23.61 -34.39
N PRO A 190 9.87 -23.31 -35.30
CA PRO A 190 10.03 -22.55 -36.54
C PRO A 190 10.27 -21.05 -36.26
N GLN A 191 11.11 -20.39 -37.07
CA GLN A 191 10.99 -18.93 -37.28
C GLN A 191 10.17 -18.68 -38.53
N CYS A 192 9.14 -17.84 -38.41
CA CYS A 192 8.29 -17.40 -39.52
C CYS A 192 8.41 -15.89 -39.72
N PHE A 193 8.26 -15.42 -40.95
CA PHE A 193 8.39 -14.01 -41.29
C PHE A 193 7.24 -13.56 -42.20
N ALA A 194 6.60 -12.44 -41.86
CA ALA A 194 5.52 -11.85 -42.65
C ALA A 194 6.01 -11.21 -43.96
N ASP A 195 7.32 -10.98 -44.12
CA ASP A 195 7.93 -10.49 -45.36
C ASP A 195 8.12 -11.63 -46.39
N PRO A 196 7.41 -11.60 -47.54
CA PRO A 196 7.56 -12.62 -48.58
C PRO A 196 8.97 -12.67 -49.20
N SER A 197 9.82 -11.66 -49.00
CA SER A 197 11.23 -11.72 -49.43
C SER A 197 12.03 -12.81 -48.69
N ARG A 198 11.61 -13.17 -47.47
CA ARG A 198 12.24 -14.17 -46.60
C ARG A 198 11.55 -15.54 -46.64
N ALA A 199 10.54 -15.73 -47.49
CA ALA A 199 9.82 -17.00 -47.62
C ALA A 199 10.68 -18.20 -48.08
N ALA A 200 11.92 -17.97 -48.52
CA ALA A 200 12.90 -19.03 -48.81
C ALA A 200 13.71 -19.49 -47.59
N GLU A 201 13.63 -18.78 -46.46
CA GLU A 201 14.36 -19.07 -45.21
C GLU A 201 13.49 -19.87 -44.22
N GLN A 202 12.18 -19.63 -44.22
CA GLN A 202 11.23 -20.18 -43.25
C GLN A 202 10.80 -21.63 -43.57
N PRO A 203 10.43 -22.44 -42.55
CA PRO A 203 9.85 -23.77 -42.76
C PRO A 203 8.39 -23.71 -43.23
N PHE A 204 7.94 -24.76 -43.93
CA PHE A 204 6.62 -24.81 -44.58
C PHE A 204 5.40 -24.62 -43.65
N VAL A 205 5.56 -24.84 -42.34
CA VAL A 205 4.49 -24.60 -41.34
C VAL A 205 4.08 -23.13 -41.26
N CYS A 206 4.97 -22.20 -41.63
CA CYS A 206 4.74 -20.76 -41.62
C CYS A 206 3.75 -20.30 -42.71
N ASP A 207 3.67 -21.02 -43.83
CA ASP A 207 2.87 -20.61 -45.00
C ASP A 207 1.51 -21.32 -45.10
N ILE A 208 1.23 -22.28 -44.21
CA ILE A 208 0.10 -23.20 -44.38
C ILE A 208 -0.85 -23.13 -43.17
N PRO A 209 -2.15 -22.82 -43.37
CA PRO A 209 -3.15 -22.80 -42.31
C PRO A 209 -3.22 -24.09 -41.50
N ARG A 210 -3.43 -23.92 -40.19
CA ARG A 210 -3.37 -24.95 -39.14
C ARG A 210 -4.33 -26.12 -39.37
N GLU A 211 -5.46 -25.87 -40.01
CA GLU A 211 -6.48 -26.88 -40.34
C GLU A 211 -5.97 -27.89 -41.38
N ARG A 212 -4.91 -27.53 -42.11
CA ARG A 212 -4.33 -28.34 -43.20
C ARG A 212 -3.07 -29.08 -42.77
N TRP A 213 -2.56 -28.89 -41.55
CA TRP A 213 -1.37 -29.61 -41.07
C TRP A 213 -1.52 -31.15 -41.11
N PRO A 214 -2.68 -31.75 -40.75
CA PRO A 214 -2.91 -33.19 -40.88
C PRO A 214 -2.87 -33.72 -42.33
N ASP A 215 -3.15 -32.89 -43.34
CA ASP A 215 -3.13 -33.30 -44.76
C ASP A 215 -1.70 -33.45 -45.34
N LEU A 216 -0.69 -32.88 -44.67
CA LEU A 216 0.64 -32.64 -45.26
C LEU A 216 1.69 -33.68 -44.89
N VAL A 217 1.57 -34.27 -43.71
CA VAL A 217 2.57 -35.19 -43.14
C VAL A 217 1.85 -36.39 -42.56
N ASN A 218 2.27 -37.59 -42.97
CA ASN A 218 1.83 -38.81 -42.30
C ASN A 218 2.36 -38.75 -40.85
N PRO A 219 1.49 -38.72 -39.82
CA PRO A 219 1.88 -38.27 -38.48
C PRO A 219 3.03 -39.11 -37.91
N PRO A 220 4.01 -38.50 -37.21
CA PRO A 220 5.08 -39.26 -36.59
C PRO A 220 4.49 -40.31 -35.62
N PRO A 221 5.03 -41.54 -35.54
CA PRO A 221 4.40 -42.61 -34.77
C PRO A 221 4.26 -42.27 -33.28
N GLY A 222 3.04 -41.91 -32.86
CA GLY A 222 2.71 -41.50 -31.49
C GLY A 222 1.81 -40.27 -31.39
N TYR A 223 1.74 -39.44 -32.43
CA TYR A 223 0.96 -38.19 -32.43
C TYR A 223 -0.42 -38.37 -33.07
N SER A 224 -1.41 -37.67 -32.53
CA SER A 224 -2.80 -37.62 -33.03
C SER A 224 -3.12 -36.27 -33.67
N ASP A 225 -4.20 -36.18 -34.43
CA ASP A 225 -4.69 -34.92 -35.02
C ASP A 225 -4.90 -33.81 -33.96
N ALA A 226 -5.19 -34.20 -32.71
CA ALA A 226 -5.34 -33.27 -31.59
C ALA A 226 -4.01 -32.70 -31.10
N ASP A 227 -2.89 -33.45 -31.21
CA ASP A 227 -1.56 -32.95 -30.86
C ASP A 227 -1.11 -31.87 -31.84
N PHE A 228 -1.39 -32.03 -33.15
CA PHE A 228 -1.17 -30.97 -34.15
C PHE A 228 -2.03 -29.72 -33.86
N GLN A 229 -3.17 -29.86 -33.19
CA GLN A 229 -3.96 -28.72 -32.70
C GLN A 229 -3.48 -28.13 -31.36
N ALA A 230 -2.39 -28.65 -30.79
CA ALA A 230 -1.67 -28.08 -29.65
C ALA A 230 -0.27 -27.51 -30.00
N PHE A 231 0.31 -27.89 -31.15
CA PHE A 231 1.65 -27.41 -31.58
C PHE A 231 1.65 -25.91 -31.91
N PHE A 232 2.61 -25.11 -31.44
CA PHE A 232 2.74 -23.67 -31.77
C PHE A 232 1.40 -22.93 -31.65
N ALA A 233 0.83 -22.85 -30.44
CA ALA A 233 -0.57 -22.41 -30.24
C ALA A 233 -0.86 -21.02 -30.85
N ASP A 234 0.11 -20.11 -30.76
CA ASP A 234 0.07 -18.72 -31.22
C ASP A 234 0.48 -18.53 -32.71
N LEU A 235 0.80 -19.60 -33.46
CA LEU A 235 1.28 -19.50 -34.85
C LEU A 235 0.14 -19.30 -35.86
N GLU A 236 0.07 -18.11 -36.46
CA GLU A 236 -0.76 -17.79 -37.63
C GLU A 236 0.04 -17.90 -38.94
N ALA A 237 -0.58 -18.47 -39.98
CA ALA A 237 0.05 -18.61 -41.29
C ALA A 237 0.26 -17.24 -41.99
N GLY A 238 1.46 -17.00 -42.51
CA GLY A 238 1.86 -15.74 -43.14
C GLY A 238 2.13 -14.59 -42.16
N LYS A 239 2.45 -14.90 -40.90
CA LYS A 239 2.85 -13.93 -39.86
C LYS A 239 4.30 -14.12 -39.42
N ASP A 240 4.83 -13.09 -38.77
CA ASP A 240 6.04 -13.23 -37.96
C ASP A 240 5.74 -14.14 -36.75
N TYR A 241 6.63 -15.09 -36.49
CA TYR A 241 6.54 -15.98 -35.32
C TYR A 241 7.93 -16.41 -34.86
N ASN A 242 8.14 -16.50 -33.55
CA ASN A 242 9.40 -16.94 -32.93
C ASN A 242 10.62 -16.09 -33.35
N THR A 243 10.37 -14.84 -33.78
CA THR A 243 11.40 -13.88 -34.18
C THR A 243 12.04 -13.22 -32.95
N ASP A 244 13.30 -12.79 -33.07
CA ASP A 244 14.03 -12.10 -31.99
C ASP A 244 13.18 -11.00 -31.33
N ASP A 245 12.62 -10.07 -32.11
CA ASP A 245 11.88 -8.92 -31.58
C ASP A 245 10.59 -9.34 -30.86
N GLN A 246 9.90 -10.38 -31.32
CA GLN A 246 8.73 -10.94 -30.61
C GLN A 246 9.14 -11.64 -29.31
N ILE A 247 10.24 -12.39 -29.32
CA ILE A 247 10.77 -13.09 -28.14
C ILE A 247 11.20 -12.07 -27.07
N ILE A 248 11.85 -10.98 -27.46
CA ILE A 248 12.20 -9.89 -26.54
C ILE A 248 10.96 -9.14 -26.05
N GLY A 249 9.98 -8.90 -26.93
CA GLY A 249 8.67 -8.33 -26.53
C GLY A 249 7.96 -9.19 -25.49
N ARG A 250 7.90 -10.52 -25.67
CA ARG A 250 7.32 -11.44 -24.67
C ARG A 250 8.07 -11.44 -23.33
N VAL A 251 9.39 -11.28 -23.33
CA VAL A 251 10.15 -11.09 -22.07
C VAL A 251 9.80 -9.73 -21.43
N GLN A 252 9.62 -8.66 -22.21
CA GLN A 252 9.19 -7.36 -21.69
C GLN A 252 7.78 -7.42 -21.10
N GLU A 253 6.80 -8.05 -21.78
CA GLU A 253 5.45 -8.31 -21.25
C GLU A 253 5.50 -9.08 -19.91
N ILE A 254 6.40 -10.07 -19.77
CA ILE A 254 6.63 -10.77 -18.50
C ILE A 254 7.17 -9.81 -17.42
N MET A 255 8.10 -8.92 -17.77
CA MET A 255 8.68 -7.97 -16.81
C MET A 255 7.69 -6.87 -16.38
N GLU A 256 6.79 -6.44 -17.27
CA GLU A 256 5.70 -5.49 -16.96
C GLU A 256 4.77 -6.02 -15.86
N LEU A 257 4.64 -7.35 -15.70
CA LEU A 257 3.91 -7.95 -14.57
C LEU A 257 4.46 -7.51 -13.20
N GLN A 258 5.75 -7.17 -13.11
CA GLN A 258 6.35 -6.69 -11.86
C GLN A 258 5.74 -5.35 -11.41
N GLU A 259 5.47 -4.45 -12.36
CA GLU A 259 4.88 -3.14 -12.09
C GLU A 259 3.36 -3.21 -11.99
N LEU A 260 2.71 -4.00 -12.86
CA LEU A 260 1.25 -4.24 -12.85
C LEU A 260 0.75 -4.87 -11.54
N PHE A 261 1.51 -5.82 -10.99
CA PHE A 261 1.15 -6.53 -9.76
C PHE A 261 1.98 -6.13 -8.54
N GLN A 262 2.87 -5.14 -8.67
CA GLN A 262 3.67 -4.54 -7.58
C GLN A 262 4.54 -5.56 -6.80
N VAL A 263 5.00 -6.62 -7.47
CA VAL A 263 5.76 -7.69 -6.80
C VAL A 263 7.16 -7.23 -6.40
N SER A 264 7.69 -7.79 -5.31
CA SER A 264 8.91 -7.30 -4.67
C SER A 264 10.15 -7.27 -5.58
N GLU A 265 10.36 -8.34 -6.34
CA GLU A 265 11.42 -8.49 -7.36
C GLU A 265 11.00 -9.58 -8.35
N LEU A 266 11.09 -9.30 -9.65
CA LEU A 266 11.06 -10.29 -10.73
C LEU A 266 12.41 -10.29 -11.46
N ARG A 267 12.95 -11.46 -11.77
CA ARG A 267 14.18 -11.61 -12.58
C ARG A 267 14.04 -12.74 -13.57
N PHE A 268 14.45 -12.50 -14.81
CA PHE A 268 14.44 -13.49 -15.88
C PHE A 268 15.88 -13.82 -16.29
N HIS A 269 16.32 -15.03 -15.95
CA HIS A 269 17.67 -15.55 -16.19
C HIS A 269 17.66 -16.49 -17.39
N THR A 270 18.77 -16.54 -18.13
CA THR A 270 18.92 -17.37 -19.34
C THR A 270 20.10 -18.33 -19.23
N GLY A 271 19.90 -19.56 -19.68
CA GLY A 271 20.95 -20.57 -19.80
C GLY A 271 20.99 -21.14 -21.22
N PHE A 272 22.16 -21.16 -21.85
CA PHE A 272 22.34 -21.72 -23.19
C PHE A 272 23.35 -22.86 -23.17
N LEU A 273 22.97 -24.01 -23.73
CA LEU A 273 23.80 -25.21 -23.83
C LEU A 273 24.31 -25.40 -25.27
N PHE A 274 25.53 -25.93 -25.43
CA PHE A 274 25.95 -26.47 -26.72
C PHE A 274 26.95 -27.63 -26.58
N ASP A 275 27.10 -28.42 -27.63
CA ASP A 275 28.23 -29.34 -27.81
C ASP A 275 29.05 -28.92 -29.04
N PRO A 276 30.33 -28.56 -28.91
CA PRO A 276 31.21 -28.34 -30.05
C PRO A 276 31.18 -29.47 -31.08
N ASN A 277 31.06 -30.73 -30.64
CA ASN A 277 31.03 -31.90 -31.54
C ASN A 277 29.72 -31.99 -32.35
N VAL A 278 28.64 -31.34 -31.90
CA VAL A 278 27.38 -31.20 -32.64
C VAL A 278 27.46 -30.04 -33.62
N MET A 279 28.08 -28.93 -33.21
CA MET A 279 28.28 -27.72 -34.03
C MET A 279 29.24 -27.95 -35.21
N ASP A 280 30.24 -28.81 -35.06
CA ASP A 280 31.13 -29.25 -36.16
C ASP A 280 30.58 -30.47 -36.95
N GLY A 281 29.37 -30.95 -36.61
CA GLY A 281 28.79 -32.19 -37.13
C GLY A 281 27.55 -32.00 -38.01
N PRO A 282 27.09 -33.06 -38.71
CA PRO A 282 25.92 -33.01 -39.60
C PRO A 282 24.59 -32.73 -38.87
N PHE A 283 24.59 -32.78 -37.54
CA PHE A 283 23.44 -32.43 -36.71
C PHE A 283 23.22 -30.92 -36.62
N LYS A 284 24.26 -30.08 -36.79
CA LYS A 284 24.12 -28.62 -36.80
C LYS A 284 23.06 -28.18 -37.82
N ASP A 285 23.23 -28.60 -39.07
CA ASP A 285 22.33 -28.22 -40.16
C ASP A 285 20.94 -28.87 -40.01
N ALA A 286 20.87 -30.08 -39.45
CA ALA A 286 19.62 -30.81 -39.23
C ALA A 286 18.72 -30.19 -38.16
N PHE A 287 19.30 -29.52 -37.15
CA PHE A 287 18.59 -28.82 -36.08
C PHE A 287 18.74 -27.29 -36.17
N ARG A 288 19.19 -26.75 -37.32
CA ARG A 288 19.34 -25.31 -37.60
C ARG A 288 20.16 -24.53 -36.55
N LEU A 289 21.12 -25.20 -35.91
CA LEU A 289 21.84 -24.66 -34.76
C LEU A 289 22.87 -23.59 -35.17
N ASP A 290 22.60 -22.33 -34.82
CA ASP A 290 23.56 -21.23 -34.84
C ASP A 290 23.83 -20.77 -33.39
N ARG A 291 24.94 -21.28 -32.83
CA ARG A 291 25.44 -20.93 -31.50
C ARG A 291 25.52 -19.42 -31.28
N ASP A 292 26.01 -18.66 -32.24
CA ASP A 292 26.34 -17.26 -32.02
C ASP A 292 25.06 -16.40 -32.04
N ALA A 293 24.10 -16.73 -32.91
CA ALA A 293 22.76 -16.15 -32.88
C ALA A 293 21.97 -16.56 -31.61
N GLY A 294 22.02 -17.82 -31.21
CA GLY A 294 21.33 -18.31 -30.00
C GLY A 294 21.85 -17.66 -28.72
N ILE A 295 23.18 -17.50 -28.61
CA ILE A 295 23.83 -16.78 -27.51
C ILE A 295 23.49 -15.28 -27.53
N ASP A 296 23.36 -14.65 -28.69
CA ASP A 296 22.97 -13.24 -28.80
C ASP A 296 21.51 -13.03 -28.36
N LEU A 297 20.59 -13.85 -28.84
CA LEU A 297 19.18 -13.86 -28.41
C LEU A 297 19.05 -14.08 -26.90
N MET A 298 19.74 -15.09 -26.34
CA MET A 298 19.73 -15.36 -24.90
C MET A 298 20.30 -14.22 -24.05
N LYS A 299 21.20 -13.39 -24.58
CA LYS A 299 21.69 -12.18 -23.92
C LYS A 299 20.66 -11.05 -24.00
N LYS A 300 20.10 -10.77 -25.17
CA LYS A 300 18.98 -9.83 -25.34
C LYS A 300 17.82 -10.15 -24.37
N MET A 301 17.45 -11.43 -24.26
CA MET A 301 16.44 -11.93 -23.31
C MET A 301 16.84 -11.67 -21.85
N LYS A 302 18.09 -11.95 -21.47
CA LYS A 302 18.60 -11.62 -20.12
C LYS A 302 18.48 -10.12 -19.82
N ASP A 303 18.76 -9.27 -20.81
CA ASP A 303 18.95 -7.84 -20.61
C ASP A 303 17.61 -7.10 -20.56
N ALA A 304 16.62 -7.54 -21.37
CA ALA A 304 15.21 -7.19 -21.14
C ALA A 304 14.71 -7.74 -19.79
N GLY A 305 15.15 -8.94 -19.42
CA GLY A 305 14.78 -9.66 -18.19
C GLY A 305 15.44 -9.19 -16.88
N GLY A 306 16.33 -8.21 -16.93
CA GLY A 306 17.11 -7.74 -15.77
C GLY A 306 18.00 -8.79 -15.09
N GLY A 307 18.33 -9.88 -15.80
CA GLY A 307 18.91 -11.10 -15.22
C GLY A 307 20.34 -11.45 -15.67
N THR A 308 20.69 -12.72 -15.45
CA THR A 308 22.01 -13.28 -15.76
C THR A 308 21.92 -14.34 -16.85
N PHE A 309 22.90 -14.32 -17.75
CA PHE A 309 23.12 -15.34 -18.78
C PHE A 309 24.21 -16.30 -18.29
N THR A 310 24.08 -17.61 -18.56
CA THR A 310 25.15 -18.59 -18.35
C THR A 310 25.27 -19.51 -19.56
N GLU A 311 26.50 -19.67 -20.03
CA GLU A 311 26.84 -20.54 -21.16
C GLU A 311 27.36 -21.89 -20.63
N PHE A 312 26.80 -22.98 -21.13
CA PHE A 312 27.12 -24.35 -20.73
C PHE A 312 27.65 -25.15 -21.92
N THR A 313 28.53 -26.11 -21.65
CA THR A 313 28.98 -27.09 -22.65
C THR A 313 28.63 -28.50 -22.20
N SER A 314 28.28 -29.39 -23.12
CA SER A 314 27.85 -30.78 -22.85
C SER A 314 28.81 -31.58 -21.95
N GLY A 315 30.12 -31.28 -22.00
CA GLY A 315 31.15 -31.89 -21.15
C GLY A 315 31.36 -31.25 -19.76
N GLY A 316 30.59 -30.22 -19.41
CA GLY A 316 30.64 -29.53 -18.12
C GLY A 316 29.32 -29.70 -17.34
N SER A 317 29.40 -29.64 -16.01
CA SER A 317 28.22 -29.84 -15.15
C SER A 317 27.26 -28.65 -15.22
N ILE A 318 26.05 -28.88 -15.73
CA ILE A 318 24.96 -27.90 -15.67
C ILE A 318 24.50 -27.75 -14.21
N THR A 319 24.39 -26.51 -13.73
CA THR A 319 23.76 -26.20 -12.43
C THR A 319 23.21 -24.79 -12.41
N PHE A 320 22.01 -24.63 -11.85
CA PHE A 320 21.36 -23.34 -11.67
C PHE A 320 21.62 -22.74 -10.28
N LEU A 321 22.38 -23.43 -9.41
CA LEU A 321 22.68 -23.02 -8.02
C LEU A 321 23.50 -21.73 -7.89
N ASN A 322 24.03 -21.19 -8.99
CA ASN A 322 24.75 -19.92 -9.04
C ASN A 322 23.82 -18.69 -9.08
N ILE A 323 22.52 -18.88 -9.33
CA ILE A 323 21.49 -17.82 -9.33
C ILE A 323 21.13 -17.45 -7.88
N ASN A 324 20.82 -16.18 -7.62
CA ASN A 324 20.51 -15.72 -6.27
C ASN A 324 19.04 -15.94 -5.86
N TYR A 325 18.77 -17.12 -5.30
CA TYR A 325 17.47 -17.52 -4.72
C TYR A 325 17.22 -16.99 -3.29
N THR A 326 18.10 -16.18 -2.69
CA THR A 326 17.81 -15.68 -1.33
C THR A 326 16.61 -14.75 -1.34
N SER A 327 15.65 -14.97 -0.43
CA SER A 327 14.57 -14.04 -0.14
C SER A 327 15.10 -12.64 0.12
N VAL A 328 14.67 -11.66 -0.68
CA VAL A 328 15.00 -10.25 -0.43
C VAL A 328 14.06 -9.75 0.67
N LYS A 329 14.56 -9.72 1.90
CA LYS A 329 13.87 -9.04 2.99
C LYS A 329 13.88 -7.54 2.68
N LYS A 330 12.71 -6.98 2.35
CA LYS A 330 12.50 -5.54 2.38
C LYS A 330 12.12 -5.15 3.83
N PRO A 331 12.75 -4.13 4.41
CA PRO A 331 12.28 -3.54 5.67
C PRO A 331 10.90 -2.91 5.45
N TYR A 332 10.01 -3.05 6.44
CA TYR A 332 8.79 -2.26 6.50
C TYR A 332 9.13 -0.80 6.75
N ARG A 333 8.29 0.07 6.20
CA ARG A 333 8.39 1.54 6.30
C ARG A 333 7.08 2.07 6.85
N LEU A 334 7.17 3.26 7.44
CA LEU A 334 6.00 4.06 7.80
C LEU A 334 5.13 4.28 6.56
N LYS A 335 3.84 3.91 6.63
CA LYS A 335 2.82 4.31 5.67
C LYS A 335 2.23 5.66 6.07
N ASN A 336 1.61 5.73 7.24
CA ASN A 336 1.06 6.96 7.82
C ASN A 336 1.24 6.99 9.35
N LEU A 337 1.30 8.18 9.94
CA LEU A 337 1.27 8.42 11.39
C LEU A 337 0.17 9.45 11.66
N PHE A 338 -1.01 8.97 12.04
CA PHE A 338 -2.18 9.80 12.29
C PHE A 338 -2.31 10.08 13.80
N ALA A 339 -2.74 11.28 14.19
CA ALA A 339 -2.96 11.65 15.58
C ALA A 339 -4.23 12.49 15.72
N PHE A 340 -5.12 12.09 16.63
CA PHE A 340 -6.45 12.67 16.80
C PHE A 340 -6.80 12.76 18.29
N ASN A 341 -7.35 13.90 18.73
CA ASN A 341 -7.92 14.06 20.07
C ASN A 341 -9.43 13.83 19.96
N GLU A 342 -9.90 12.69 20.46
CA GLU A 342 -11.30 12.24 20.39
C GLU A 342 -12.25 13.31 20.92
N ASN A 343 -11.80 14.08 21.92
CA ASN A 343 -12.64 15.08 22.59
C ASN A 343 -12.69 16.46 21.92
N ALA A 344 -11.99 16.69 20.81
CA ALA A 344 -11.71 18.04 20.27
C ALA A 344 -12.08 18.20 18.78
N GLU A 345 -13.35 17.94 18.47
CA GLU A 345 -13.94 18.04 17.13
C GLU A 345 -13.80 19.45 16.51
N THR A 346 -13.43 19.55 15.22
CA THR A 346 -13.38 20.83 14.47
C THR A 346 -14.55 20.93 13.48
N LEU A 347 -15.76 21.14 13.97
CA LEU A 347 -16.93 21.34 13.12
C LEU A 347 -16.97 22.76 12.52
N SER A 348 -17.03 22.87 11.19
CA SER A 348 -17.13 24.15 10.47
C SER A 348 -16.02 25.18 10.78
N GLY A 349 -14.78 24.73 11.02
CA GLY A 349 -13.65 25.60 11.38
C GLY A 349 -13.77 26.23 12.77
N VAL A 350 -14.65 25.70 13.62
CA VAL A 350 -14.82 26.13 15.01
C VAL A 350 -14.65 24.91 15.91
N LEU A 351 -13.60 24.94 16.74
CA LEU A 351 -13.36 23.90 17.74
C LEU A 351 -14.58 23.73 18.65
N ARG A 352 -14.97 22.48 18.85
CA ARG A 352 -15.99 22.02 19.78
C ARG A 352 -15.40 21.19 20.90
N VAL A 353 -16.25 20.90 21.86
CA VAL A 353 -16.00 19.94 22.94
C VAL A 353 -16.90 18.76 22.62
N ASP A 354 -16.32 17.57 22.70
CA ASP A 354 -16.97 16.26 22.68
C ASP A 354 -16.40 15.58 23.93
N SER A 355 -17.23 15.14 24.89
CA SER A 355 -16.74 14.84 26.25
C SER A 355 -16.61 13.36 26.58
N ASP A 356 -17.10 12.47 25.71
CA ASP A 356 -16.91 11.01 25.70
C ASP A 356 -16.07 10.56 24.50
N GLY A 357 -16.24 11.19 23.33
CA GLY A 357 -15.37 11.02 22.15
C GLY A 357 -16.01 10.29 20.97
N ASP A 358 -17.34 10.26 20.85
CA ASP A 358 -18.00 9.55 19.73
C ASP A 358 -17.92 10.29 18.39
N GLY A 359 -17.71 11.60 18.37
CA GLY A 359 -17.72 12.44 17.19
C GLY A 359 -18.93 13.36 17.02
N ILE A 360 -19.82 13.47 18.02
CA ILE A 360 -20.86 14.50 18.10
C ILE A 360 -20.51 15.49 19.23
N ALA A 361 -20.39 16.77 18.90
CA ALA A 361 -20.16 17.80 19.91
C ALA A 361 -21.26 17.95 20.99
N ASP A 362 -20.79 18.25 22.20
CA ASP A 362 -21.50 18.63 23.44
C ASP A 362 -22.73 19.55 23.27
N ASP A 363 -22.76 20.41 22.24
CA ASP A 363 -23.84 21.36 21.96
C ASP A 363 -24.81 20.92 20.85
N GLN A 364 -24.40 20.00 19.98
CA GLN A 364 -25.25 19.34 19.00
C GLN A 364 -26.11 18.27 19.69
N GLU A 365 -25.52 17.43 20.52
CA GLU A 365 -26.21 16.41 21.30
C GLU A 365 -27.31 17.00 22.21
N LEU A 366 -26.97 18.06 22.96
CA LEU A 366 -27.92 18.76 23.83
C LEU A 366 -29.06 19.43 23.04
N ALA A 367 -28.90 19.66 21.75
CA ALA A 367 -29.95 20.17 20.86
C ALA A 367 -30.82 19.04 20.27
N LEU A 368 -30.31 17.81 20.21
CA LEU A 368 -30.98 16.62 19.67
C LEU A 368 -31.66 15.77 20.75
N GLY A 369 -31.11 15.75 21.97
CA GLY A 369 -31.60 14.98 23.13
C GLY A 369 -30.65 13.90 23.65
N MET A 370 -29.42 13.82 23.11
CA MET A 370 -28.40 12.77 23.30
C MET A 370 -27.58 12.95 24.60
N CYS A 371 -26.44 12.27 24.72
CA CYS A 371 -25.72 12.00 25.97
C CYS A 371 -24.28 12.53 26.06
N PRO A 372 -24.09 13.84 26.31
CA PRO A 372 -22.81 14.55 26.10
C PRO A 372 -21.68 14.28 27.09
N TYR A 373 -21.79 13.23 27.92
CA TYR A 373 -20.77 12.69 28.81
C TYR A 373 -21.40 11.54 29.64
N ASP A 374 -20.61 10.50 29.95
CA ASP A 374 -20.91 9.46 30.95
C ASP A 374 -21.51 10.02 32.26
N ALA A 375 -22.84 10.10 32.34
CA ALA A 375 -23.60 10.55 33.51
C ALA A 375 -25.09 10.20 33.40
N ALA A 376 -25.60 9.40 34.35
CA ALA A 376 -27.03 9.15 34.47
C ALA A 376 -27.83 10.47 34.60
N GLY A 377 -28.75 10.71 33.67
CA GLY A 377 -29.43 12.00 33.48
C GLY A 377 -30.79 11.86 32.77
N PRO A 378 -31.48 12.97 32.48
CA PRO A 378 -32.79 12.94 31.83
C PRO A 378 -32.78 12.50 30.36
N SER A 379 -31.67 12.73 29.65
CA SER A 379 -31.39 12.10 28.34
C SER A 379 -30.79 10.70 28.54
N CYS A 380 -29.81 10.58 29.43
CA CYS A 380 -29.03 9.35 29.61
C CYS A 380 -29.70 8.35 30.54
N ALA A 381 -30.62 7.58 29.96
CA ALA A 381 -31.34 6.49 30.61
C ALA A 381 -30.42 5.31 30.98
N TYR A 382 -29.43 5.00 30.12
CA TYR A 382 -28.50 3.89 30.30
C TYR A 382 -27.15 4.33 30.92
N GLY A 383 -26.77 5.59 30.73
CA GLY A 383 -25.60 6.21 31.38
C GLY A 383 -24.27 5.89 30.71
N LEU A 384 -24.31 5.34 29.50
CA LEU A 384 -23.26 5.44 28.51
C LEU A 384 -23.35 6.84 27.88
N GLY A 385 -22.22 7.40 27.44
CA GLY A 385 -22.19 8.59 26.58
C GLY A 385 -22.53 8.25 25.13
N VAL A 386 -21.59 7.51 24.50
CA VAL A 386 -21.53 7.13 23.08
C VAL A 386 -22.68 6.28 22.52
N ASP A 387 -23.64 5.89 23.36
CA ASP A 387 -24.76 4.98 23.09
C ASP A 387 -25.93 5.40 24.00
N SER A 388 -26.72 6.37 23.52
CA SER A 388 -27.78 7.04 24.26
C SER A 388 -28.96 6.12 24.62
N ASP A 389 -29.22 5.07 23.83
CA ASP A 389 -30.41 4.20 23.97
C ASP A 389 -30.16 2.72 24.29
N GLY A 390 -28.89 2.28 24.29
CA GLY A 390 -28.42 1.02 24.84
C GLY A 390 -28.54 -0.19 23.92
N ASP A 391 -28.63 0.01 22.60
CA ASP A 391 -28.72 -1.06 21.61
C ASP A 391 -27.34 -1.52 21.06
N GLY A 392 -26.30 -0.70 21.27
CA GLY A 392 -24.92 -1.02 20.94
C GLY A 392 -24.40 -0.52 19.59
N TYR A 393 -25.17 0.27 18.83
CA TYR A 393 -24.62 1.19 17.83
C TYR A 393 -24.16 2.50 18.50
N SER A 394 -23.34 3.30 17.81
CA SER A 394 -22.91 4.61 18.29
C SER A 394 -23.88 5.74 17.91
N ASP A 395 -24.02 6.74 18.78
CA ASP A 395 -24.83 7.94 18.52
C ASP A 395 -24.41 8.62 17.20
N LEU A 396 -23.10 8.66 16.90
CA LEU A 396 -22.57 9.14 15.62
C LEU A 396 -23.07 8.31 14.43
N PHE A 397 -22.90 6.98 14.46
CA PHE A 397 -23.32 6.10 13.38
C PHE A 397 -24.80 6.26 13.08
N GLU A 398 -25.62 6.11 14.11
CA GLU A 398 -27.06 6.22 14.00
C GLU A 398 -27.51 7.62 13.57
N HIS A 399 -26.88 8.70 14.07
CA HIS A 399 -27.19 10.07 13.64
C HIS A 399 -27.00 10.25 12.12
N ARG A 400 -25.92 9.69 11.56
CA ARG A 400 -25.65 9.75 10.12
C ARG A 400 -26.56 8.80 9.34
N MET A 401 -26.84 7.62 9.91
CA MET A 401 -27.66 6.56 9.31
C MET A 401 -29.18 6.72 9.55
N ARG A 402 -29.63 7.90 10.02
CA ARG A 402 -31.05 8.31 10.10
C ARG A 402 -31.86 8.12 8.80
N HIS A 403 -31.19 8.06 7.65
CA HIS A 403 -31.84 7.76 6.37
C HIS A 403 -32.04 6.26 6.08
N ALA A 404 -31.28 5.37 6.75
CA ALA A 404 -31.45 3.93 6.71
C ALA A 404 -32.46 3.40 7.74
N GLY A 405 -32.68 4.12 8.84
CA GLY A 405 -33.75 3.82 9.81
C GLY A 405 -33.36 3.95 11.29
N PHE A 406 -32.09 4.23 11.57
CA PHE A 406 -31.51 4.42 12.90
C PHE A 406 -31.92 5.76 13.55
N ASP A 407 -31.95 5.85 14.87
CA ASP A 407 -32.25 7.07 15.64
C ASP A 407 -31.79 6.89 17.10
N PRO A 408 -30.73 7.59 17.58
CA PRO A 408 -30.07 7.46 18.91
C PRO A 408 -30.91 7.63 20.18
N LEU A 409 -32.23 7.49 20.12
CA LEU A 409 -33.17 7.65 21.21
C LEU A 409 -34.28 6.57 21.14
N VAL A 410 -34.17 5.60 20.23
CA VAL A 410 -35.16 4.56 19.89
C VAL A 410 -34.45 3.27 19.41
N PRO A 411 -34.19 2.29 20.31
CA PRO A 411 -33.39 1.10 20.02
C PRO A 411 -33.85 0.34 18.77
N ALA A 412 -32.90 -0.09 17.92
CA ALA A 412 -33.19 -0.76 16.67
C ALA A 412 -33.90 -2.11 16.86
N GLU A 413 -34.62 -2.56 15.82
CA GLU A 413 -35.25 -3.90 15.83
C GLU A 413 -34.22 -5.06 15.87
N VAL A 414 -32.96 -4.76 15.52
CA VAL A 414 -31.81 -5.67 15.58
C VAL A 414 -30.61 -4.91 16.18
N PRO A 415 -30.30 -5.09 17.47
CA PRO A 415 -29.14 -4.45 18.11
C PRO A 415 -27.82 -5.01 17.57
N CYS A 416 -26.72 -4.26 17.76
CA CYS A 416 -25.37 -4.70 17.41
C CYS A 416 -25.04 -6.06 18.04
N PHE A 417 -24.44 -6.98 17.27
CA PHE A 417 -24.20 -8.35 17.74
C PHE A 417 -23.03 -8.49 18.72
N ALA A 418 -22.10 -7.52 18.71
CA ALA A 418 -20.96 -7.43 19.62
C ALA A 418 -20.69 -5.96 20.02
N PRO A 419 -21.55 -5.34 20.86
CA PRO A 419 -21.42 -3.94 21.23
C PRO A 419 -20.06 -3.61 21.84
N GLY A 420 -19.41 -2.55 21.35
CA GLY A 420 -18.07 -2.15 21.79
C GLY A 420 -16.94 -3.09 21.34
N LEU A 421 -17.15 -3.88 20.29
CA LEU A 421 -16.08 -4.51 19.53
C LEU A 421 -15.75 -3.67 18.30
N ASP A 422 -14.51 -3.21 18.26
CA ASP A 422 -13.83 -2.46 17.20
C ASP A 422 -12.51 -3.22 17.02
N THR A 423 -12.37 -3.97 15.93
CA THR A 423 -11.32 -5.01 15.80
C THR A 423 -9.96 -4.49 15.32
N ASP A 424 -9.90 -3.30 14.71
CA ASP A 424 -8.63 -2.66 14.32
C ASP A 424 -8.43 -1.20 14.82
N GLY A 425 -9.38 -0.69 15.59
CA GLY A 425 -9.24 0.49 16.45
C GLY A 425 -9.47 1.82 15.78
N ASP A 426 -10.18 1.88 14.65
CA ASP A 426 -10.34 3.08 13.84
C ASP A 426 -11.42 4.05 14.38
N GLY A 427 -12.41 3.52 15.12
CA GLY A 427 -13.52 4.25 15.70
C GLY A 427 -14.92 3.86 15.18
N LEU A 428 -15.03 2.89 14.28
CA LEU A 428 -16.27 2.16 13.97
C LEU A 428 -16.32 0.84 14.74
N LEU A 429 -17.52 0.29 14.92
CA LEU A 429 -17.72 -1.06 15.48
C LEU A 429 -17.84 -2.10 14.36
N ASP A 430 -17.40 -3.35 14.62
CA ASP A 430 -17.50 -4.49 13.69
C ASP A 430 -18.91 -4.65 13.04
N CYS A 431 -19.96 -4.24 13.78
CA CYS A 431 -21.36 -4.32 13.38
C CYS A 431 -21.89 -3.08 12.63
N GLU A 432 -21.24 -1.92 12.75
CA GLU A 432 -21.49 -0.71 11.96
C GLU A 432 -20.86 -0.87 10.58
N GLU A 433 -19.65 -1.41 10.55
CA GLU A 433 -18.91 -1.74 9.33
C GLU A 433 -19.63 -2.76 8.43
N GLU A 434 -20.23 -3.82 9.01
CA GLU A 434 -21.05 -4.79 8.25
C GLU A 434 -22.23 -4.10 7.52
N ILE A 435 -22.69 -2.94 8.01
CA ILE A 435 -23.76 -2.13 7.41
C ILE A 435 -23.20 -1.15 6.37
N LEU A 436 -22.02 -0.57 6.59
CA LEU A 436 -21.33 0.32 5.66
C LEU A 436 -20.76 -0.43 4.44
N GLY A 437 -20.30 -1.66 4.64
CA GLY A 437 -19.57 -2.46 3.66
C GLY A 437 -18.05 -2.36 3.76
N THR A 438 -17.54 -1.76 4.85
CA THR A 438 -16.11 -1.70 5.21
C THR A 438 -15.61 -3.02 5.80
N ARG A 439 -14.39 -3.06 6.35
CA ARG A 439 -13.72 -4.28 6.79
C ARG A 439 -13.25 -4.21 8.26
N PRO A 440 -13.86 -5.02 9.17
CA PRO A 440 -13.40 -5.17 10.57
C PRO A 440 -12.04 -5.84 10.77
N ASP A 441 -11.17 -5.82 9.76
CA ASP A 441 -9.78 -6.26 9.81
C ASP A 441 -8.84 -5.33 9.00
N ALA A 442 -9.30 -4.13 8.63
CA ALA A 442 -8.56 -3.11 7.91
C ALA A 442 -9.13 -1.67 8.08
N PHE A 443 -8.71 -1.02 9.16
CA PHE A 443 -8.67 0.41 9.54
C PHE A 443 -8.71 1.50 8.45
N ASP A 444 -8.44 1.15 7.20
CA ASP A 444 -8.41 1.96 5.98
C ASP A 444 -8.81 0.95 4.88
N THR A 445 -10.10 0.86 4.55
CA THR A 445 -10.66 -0.23 3.73
C THR A 445 -10.25 -0.13 2.26
N ASP A 446 -10.15 1.09 1.74
CA ASP A 446 -9.90 1.34 0.31
C ASP A 446 -8.44 1.70 -0.04
N GLY A 447 -7.68 2.20 0.94
CA GLY A 447 -6.24 2.46 0.86
C GLY A 447 -5.82 3.89 0.61
N ASP A 448 -6.71 4.87 0.70
CA ASP A 448 -6.39 6.25 0.38
C ASP A 448 -5.46 6.92 1.42
N GLY A 449 -5.47 6.42 2.66
CA GLY A 449 -4.63 6.85 3.79
C GLY A 449 -5.36 7.56 4.94
N ILE A 450 -6.68 7.71 4.87
CA ILE A 450 -7.56 8.14 5.98
C ILE A 450 -8.20 6.89 6.62
N PRO A 451 -8.50 6.89 7.95
CA PRO A 451 -9.24 5.79 8.57
C PRO A 451 -10.75 5.83 8.30
N ASP A 452 -11.42 4.68 8.12
CA ASP A 452 -12.85 4.60 7.73
C ASP A 452 -13.78 5.35 8.71
N GLY A 453 -13.53 5.24 10.01
CA GLY A 453 -14.28 5.92 11.08
C GLY A 453 -13.99 7.42 11.16
N ILE A 454 -12.83 7.86 10.68
CA ILE A 454 -12.51 9.28 10.53
C ILE A 454 -13.13 9.85 9.27
N GLU A 455 -13.11 9.11 8.17
CA GLU A 455 -13.85 9.42 6.94
C GLU A 455 -15.35 9.54 7.22
N PHE A 456 -15.93 8.52 7.83
CA PHE A 456 -17.32 8.49 8.23
C PHE A 456 -17.67 9.63 9.18
N ARG A 457 -16.83 9.93 10.18
CA ARG A 457 -17.00 11.10 11.07
C ARG A 457 -16.98 12.42 10.29
N TYR A 458 -16.08 12.62 9.33
CA TYR A 458 -16.01 13.86 8.54
C TYR A 458 -16.97 13.93 7.34
N GLY A 459 -17.54 12.81 6.89
CA GLY A 459 -18.41 12.71 5.71
C GLY A 459 -17.70 12.56 4.38
N LEU A 460 -16.63 11.77 4.38
CA LEU A 460 -16.04 11.14 3.19
C LEU A 460 -16.72 9.77 2.98
N ASP A 461 -16.29 9.00 1.99
CA ASP A 461 -16.88 7.70 1.61
C ASP A 461 -15.78 6.61 1.64
N PRO A 462 -15.69 5.75 2.69
CA PRO A 462 -14.56 4.83 2.94
C PRO A 462 -14.50 3.62 1.99
N LEU A 463 -14.99 3.83 0.76
CA LEU A 463 -15.05 2.90 -0.35
C LEU A 463 -14.72 3.59 -1.70
N ASP A 464 -14.37 4.89 -1.72
CA ASP A 464 -13.88 5.65 -2.88
C ASP A 464 -12.43 6.14 -2.66
N PRO A 465 -11.40 5.36 -3.08
CA PRO A 465 -9.99 5.64 -2.81
C PRO A 465 -9.41 6.83 -3.60
N THR A 466 -10.28 7.72 -4.06
CA THR A 466 -9.95 9.00 -4.70
C THR A 466 -10.31 10.20 -3.84
N ASP A 467 -11.05 10.01 -2.74
CA ASP A 467 -11.60 11.06 -1.86
C ASP A 467 -10.51 11.88 -1.16
N ALA A 468 -9.58 11.27 -0.40
CA ALA A 468 -8.49 11.95 0.31
C ALA A 468 -7.72 12.95 -0.54
N TYR A 469 -7.59 12.65 -1.83
CA TYR A 469 -6.81 13.39 -2.82
C TYR A 469 -7.61 14.52 -3.47
N GLY A 470 -8.93 14.55 -3.26
CA GLY A 470 -9.84 15.63 -3.61
C GLY A 470 -9.74 16.86 -2.69
N ASP A 471 -10.51 17.89 -3.02
CA ASP A 471 -10.65 19.15 -2.28
C ASP A 471 -12.14 19.53 -2.25
N LEU A 472 -12.93 18.81 -1.44
CA LEU A 472 -14.38 18.98 -1.38
C LEU A 472 -14.77 20.40 -0.95
N ALA A 473 -14.00 20.98 -0.03
CA ALA A 473 -14.09 22.37 0.39
C ALA A 473 -13.84 23.42 -0.72
N SER A 474 -13.25 23.05 -1.87
CA SER A 474 -12.74 23.99 -2.89
C SER A 474 -11.84 25.08 -2.26
N SER A 475 -10.94 24.62 -1.39
CA SER A 475 -10.05 25.40 -0.53
C SER A 475 -8.65 25.61 -1.12
N GLY A 476 -8.17 24.65 -1.92
CA GLY A 476 -6.77 24.48 -2.33
C GLY A 476 -5.94 23.56 -1.43
N VAL A 477 -6.58 22.80 -0.54
CA VAL A 477 -6.00 21.82 0.39
C VAL A 477 -6.71 20.48 0.15
N ARG A 478 -5.99 19.35 0.23
CA ARG A 478 -6.61 18.03 0.05
C ARG A 478 -7.39 17.61 1.29
N ASN A 479 -8.39 16.74 1.14
CA ASN A 479 -9.17 16.20 2.26
C ASN A 479 -8.28 15.61 3.37
N ILE A 480 -7.31 14.75 3.00
CA ILE A 480 -6.32 14.19 3.95
C ILE A 480 -5.41 15.24 4.60
N ASP A 481 -5.00 16.28 3.85
CA ASP A 481 -4.17 17.37 4.40
C ASP A 481 -4.96 18.21 5.43
N ALA A 482 -6.27 18.35 5.24
CA ALA A 482 -7.17 19.06 6.15
C ALA A 482 -7.46 18.23 7.42
N ILE A 483 -7.70 16.92 7.28
CA ILE A 483 -7.96 16.02 8.41
C ILE A 483 -6.69 15.84 9.27
N LEU A 484 -5.52 15.61 8.66
CA LEU A 484 -4.23 15.59 9.37
C LEU A 484 -3.97 16.88 10.16
N ALA A 485 -4.46 18.02 9.66
CA ALA A 485 -4.37 19.32 10.32
C ALA A 485 -5.40 19.51 11.48
N ASN A 486 -6.27 18.53 11.77
CA ASN A 486 -7.43 18.64 12.66
C ASN A 486 -8.41 19.76 12.23
N GLY A 487 -8.62 19.88 10.91
CA GLY A 487 -9.61 20.76 10.25
C GLY A 487 -10.64 19.97 9.45
N SER A 488 -11.61 20.66 8.85
CA SER A 488 -12.71 20.00 8.12
C SER A 488 -12.41 19.88 6.61
N PRO A 489 -12.57 18.69 5.99
CA PRO A 489 -12.38 18.52 4.54
C PRO A 489 -13.55 19.11 3.71
N LEU A 490 -14.74 19.23 4.30
CA LEU A 490 -15.95 19.70 3.62
C LEU A 490 -16.10 21.22 3.56
N LEU A 491 -15.35 21.97 4.38
CA LEU A 491 -15.60 23.41 4.59
C LEU A 491 -14.33 24.25 4.47
N ARG A 492 -14.41 25.28 3.62
CA ARG A 492 -13.31 26.21 3.36
C ARG A 492 -13.07 27.14 4.55
N GLU A 493 -11.93 26.95 5.21
CA GLU A 493 -11.51 27.74 6.37
C GLU A 493 -11.54 29.27 6.14
N PRO A 494 -12.00 30.07 7.12
CA PRO A 494 -12.05 31.53 7.00
C PRO A 494 -10.65 32.15 6.83
N SER A 495 -10.48 32.96 5.79
CA SER A 495 -9.19 33.58 5.46
C SER A 495 -8.69 34.52 6.55
N GLY A 496 -7.84 34.01 7.45
CA GLY A 496 -7.22 34.77 8.54
C GLY A 496 -7.41 34.19 9.94
N SER A 497 -8.10 33.06 10.11
CA SER A 497 -8.11 32.31 11.38
C SER A 497 -6.75 31.63 11.62
N PRO A 498 -6.01 31.97 12.70
CA PRO A 498 -4.78 31.28 13.04
C PRO A 498 -5.08 30.17 14.06
N LEU A 499 -5.86 29.17 13.66
CA LEU A 499 -5.88 27.90 14.40
C LEU A 499 -4.50 27.24 14.18
N PRO A 500 -3.74 26.94 15.23
CA PRO A 500 -2.48 26.23 15.08
C PRO A 500 -2.83 24.75 14.88
N HIS A 501 -3.06 24.38 13.63
CA HIS A 501 -3.29 23.02 13.18
C HIS A 501 -2.20 22.06 13.66
N TYR A 502 -2.55 20.77 13.74
CA TYR A 502 -1.62 19.72 14.16
C TYR A 502 -0.42 19.70 13.21
N ARG A 503 0.79 19.60 13.77
CA ARG A 503 2.03 19.73 13.00
C ARG A 503 2.98 18.57 13.29
N TYR A 504 3.24 17.77 12.28
CA TYR A 504 4.11 16.60 12.33
C TYR A 504 5.54 16.96 11.89
N ASP A 505 6.53 16.53 12.68
CA ASP A 505 7.96 16.47 12.33
C ASP A 505 8.38 15.01 12.56
N ILE A 506 8.40 14.23 11.47
CA ILE A 506 8.68 12.79 11.47
C ILE A 506 10.00 12.55 10.73
N ARG A 507 10.86 11.72 11.29
CA ARG A 507 12.22 11.49 10.78
C ARG A 507 12.55 10.01 10.82
N GLU A 508 12.83 9.46 9.64
CA GLU A 508 13.39 8.12 9.52
C GLU A 508 14.79 8.06 10.14
N GLU A 509 15.02 7.06 10.98
CA GLU A 509 16.32 6.77 11.57
C GLU A 509 17.04 5.66 10.80
N LYS A 510 18.04 5.01 11.40
CA LYS A 510 18.75 3.93 10.74
C LYS A 510 18.02 2.61 10.93
N GLU A 511 17.98 1.82 9.86
CA GLU A 511 17.55 0.42 9.90
C GLU A 511 18.36 -0.38 10.94
N ASN A 512 17.66 -1.12 11.78
CA ASN A 512 18.21 -1.92 12.87
C ASN A 512 18.79 -3.25 12.36
N PRO A 513 19.68 -3.92 13.14
CA PRO A 513 20.26 -5.23 12.75
C PRO A 513 19.26 -6.40 12.60
N ASP A 514 18.00 -6.20 12.98
CA ASP A 514 16.90 -7.15 12.75
C ASP A 514 16.13 -6.90 11.44
N GLY A 515 16.20 -5.69 10.88
CA GLY A 515 15.47 -5.22 9.69
C GLY A 515 14.31 -4.27 9.98
N SER A 516 14.04 -3.93 11.26
CA SER A 516 13.10 -2.86 11.62
C SER A 516 13.66 -1.47 11.30
N VAL A 517 12.77 -0.49 11.11
CA VAL A 517 13.14 0.92 10.88
C VAL A 517 12.44 1.78 11.91
N CYS A 518 13.21 2.51 12.71
CA CYS A 518 12.67 3.44 13.70
C CYS A 518 12.43 4.82 13.08
N TYR A 519 11.38 5.49 13.56
CA TYR A 519 11.00 6.85 13.22
C TYR A 519 10.91 7.65 14.53
N SER A 520 11.69 8.72 14.65
CA SER A 520 11.45 9.73 15.69
C SER A 520 10.40 10.72 15.18
N PHE A 521 9.41 11.02 16.03
CA PHE A 521 8.29 11.87 15.67
C PHE A 521 8.00 12.94 16.74
N ARG A 522 7.35 14.00 16.29
CA ARG A 522 6.82 15.08 17.12
C ARG A 522 5.53 15.60 16.48
N VAL A 523 4.41 15.49 17.17
CA VAL A 523 3.14 16.16 16.84
C VAL A 523 3.02 17.39 17.74
N GLU A 524 2.94 18.58 17.16
CA GLU A 524 2.75 19.84 17.88
C GLU A 524 1.33 20.40 17.69
N ASN A 525 0.90 21.24 18.63
CA ASN A 525 -0.40 21.95 18.64
C ASN A 525 -1.65 21.08 18.84
N VAL A 526 -1.50 19.84 19.29
CA VAL A 526 -2.61 18.98 19.70
C VAL A 526 -3.45 19.75 20.72
N THR A 527 -4.71 20.05 20.39
CA THR A 527 -5.49 21.05 21.14
C THR A 527 -6.35 20.36 22.19
N LEU A 528 -6.26 20.85 23.43
CA LEU A 528 -6.99 20.31 24.58
C LEU A 528 -8.22 21.16 24.91
N VAL A 529 -9.34 20.50 25.23
CA VAL A 529 -10.61 21.11 25.60
C VAL A 529 -10.99 20.83 27.05
N THR A 530 -11.94 21.60 27.60
CA THR A 530 -12.46 21.36 28.95
C THR A 530 -13.73 20.50 28.90
N THR A 531 -13.55 19.19 28.69
CA THR A 531 -14.64 18.19 28.69
C THR A 531 -15.50 18.24 29.96
N LYS A 532 -16.77 17.91 29.81
CA LYS A 532 -17.71 17.62 30.91
C LYS A 532 -17.46 16.20 31.45
N ALA A 533 -18.06 15.88 32.60
CA ALA A 533 -18.10 14.53 33.19
C ALA A 533 -19.00 14.52 34.42
N ALA A 534 -19.49 13.34 34.84
CA ALA A 534 -20.17 13.16 36.13
C ALA A 534 -19.30 13.54 37.35
N THR A 535 -17.97 13.40 37.27
CA THR A 535 -17.05 13.57 38.40
C THR A 535 -16.02 14.67 38.17
N ALA A 536 -15.60 15.31 39.27
CA ALA A 536 -14.60 16.38 39.24
C ALA A 536 -13.19 15.86 38.87
N GLU A 537 -12.99 14.55 38.92
CA GLU A 537 -11.75 13.85 38.60
C GLU A 537 -11.64 13.54 37.10
N ARG A 538 -12.74 13.11 36.45
CA ARG A 538 -12.80 12.90 34.99
C ARG A 538 -12.88 14.20 34.20
N ARG A 539 -13.50 15.26 34.76
CA ARG A 539 -13.71 16.53 34.04
C ARG A 539 -12.41 17.12 33.48
N GLY A 540 -12.39 17.41 32.19
CA GLY A 540 -11.24 17.96 31.48
C GLY A 540 -10.25 16.92 30.96
N LYS A 541 -10.51 15.61 31.11
CA LYS A 541 -9.72 14.59 30.41
C LYS A 541 -9.88 14.76 28.89
N ASN A 542 -8.78 14.58 28.18
CA ASN A 542 -8.70 14.54 26.73
C ASN A 542 -7.97 13.24 26.39
N ARG A 543 -8.57 12.40 25.55
CA ARG A 543 -7.95 11.15 25.08
C ARG A 543 -7.51 11.34 23.62
N ILE A 544 -6.23 11.07 23.38
CA ILE A 544 -5.58 11.30 22.10
C ILE A 544 -5.01 9.96 21.60
N ARG A 545 -5.55 9.44 20.51
CA ARG A 545 -4.98 8.26 19.83
C ARG A 545 -3.86 8.71 18.89
N LEU A 546 -2.80 7.89 18.79
CA LEU A 546 -1.75 7.99 17.78
C LEU A 546 -1.62 6.65 17.07
N HIS A 547 -1.88 6.66 15.78
CA HIS A 547 -2.02 5.49 14.92
C HIS A 547 -0.79 5.39 14.01
N PHE A 548 0.01 4.34 14.17
CA PHE A 548 1.21 4.09 13.39
C PHE A 548 1.00 2.91 12.45
N LEU A 549 1.00 3.17 11.14
CA LEU A 549 0.82 2.15 10.11
C LEU A 549 2.18 1.78 9.53
N ASP A 550 2.59 0.51 9.66
CA ASP A 550 3.82 0.00 9.02
C ASP A 550 3.57 -1.14 8.04
N GLY A 551 4.24 -1.10 6.89
CA GLY A 551 4.07 -2.09 5.81
C GLY A 551 5.14 -2.00 4.71
N PRO A 552 5.01 -2.80 3.63
CA PRO A 552 5.93 -2.80 2.50
C PRO A 552 5.95 -1.46 1.74
N PRO A 553 7.12 -0.92 1.38
CA PRO A 553 7.22 0.40 0.75
C PRO A 553 6.77 0.49 -0.72
N ASN A 554 6.35 -0.62 -1.34
CA ASN A 554 6.12 -0.73 -2.79
C ASN A 554 4.68 -1.12 -3.17
N ASP A 555 3.77 -1.36 -2.21
CA ASP A 555 2.38 -1.70 -2.50
C ASP A 555 1.43 -0.63 -1.92
N PRO A 556 0.71 0.11 -2.76
CA PRO A 556 -0.32 1.07 -2.37
C PRO A 556 -1.68 0.40 -2.08
N ARG A 557 -1.80 -0.93 -2.11
CA ARG A 557 -2.98 -1.70 -1.65
C ARG A 557 -2.68 -2.56 -0.42
N ASP A 558 -1.47 -2.47 0.11
CA ASP A 558 -1.13 -2.96 1.45
C ASP A 558 -1.25 -1.75 2.37
N PHE A 559 -2.37 -1.62 3.08
CA PHE A 559 -2.67 -0.44 3.92
C PHE A 559 -1.74 -0.37 5.16
N GLY A 560 -0.93 -1.42 5.36
CA GLY A 560 -0.04 -1.64 6.49
C GLY A 560 -0.70 -2.54 7.53
N THR A 561 -0.21 -2.47 8.75
CA THR A 561 -0.95 -2.94 9.92
C THR A 561 -0.83 -1.89 11.01
N MET A 562 -1.94 -1.64 11.70
CA MET A 562 -2.00 -0.67 12.77
C MET A 562 -1.20 -1.11 13.99
N ARG A 563 -0.58 -0.14 14.66
CA ARG A 563 -0.44 -0.13 16.12
C ARG A 563 -0.83 1.24 16.67
N THR A 564 -1.59 1.23 17.75
CA THR A 564 -2.17 2.44 18.34
C THR A 564 -1.53 2.70 19.70
N ALA A 565 -1.19 3.96 19.97
CA ALA A 565 -0.78 4.46 21.27
C ALA A 565 -1.82 5.43 21.83
N CYS A 566 -2.22 5.26 23.08
CA CYS A 566 -3.12 6.18 23.77
C CYS A 566 -2.35 7.18 24.62
N VAL A 567 -2.72 8.47 24.53
CA VAL A 567 -2.27 9.54 25.43
C VAL A 567 -3.46 10.10 26.18
N GLU A 568 -3.36 10.23 27.50
CA GLU A 568 -4.30 11.00 28.30
C GLU A 568 -3.65 12.32 28.73
N ALA A 569 -4.32 13.43 28.41
CA ALA A 569 -4.02 14.74 28.95
C ALA A 569 -5.22 15.26 29.76
N ARG A 570 -5.00 16.21 30.66
CA ARG A 570 -6.08 16.82 31.43
C ARG A 570 -6.00 18.34 31.43
N TYR A 571 -7.06 18.99 30.96
CA TYR A 571 -7.15 20.43 30.78
C TYR A 571 -8.47 20.98 31.34
N VAL A 572 -8.39 22.02 32.18
CA VAL A 572 -9.57 22.77 32.66
C VAL A 572 -9.24 24.26 32.65
N GLU A 573 -9.93 25.01 31.79
CA GLU A 573 -9.67 26.43 31.57
C GLU A 573 -9.87 27.26 32.86
N PRO A 574 -9.04 28.29 33.13
CA PRO A 574 -7.71 28.58 32.55
C PRO A 574 -6.56 28.07 33.44
N PHE A 575 -6.83 27.20 34.41
CA PHE A 575 -5.96 26.98 35.57
C PHE A 575 -5.30 25.60 35.68
N LEU A 576 -5.81 24.58 34.98
CA LEU A 576 -5.29 23.20 35.07
C LEU A 576 -4.84 22.70 33.71
N LYS A 577 -3.58 22.23 33.65
CA LYS A 577 -3.03 21.47 32.53
C LYS A 577 -2.15 20.33 33.07
N LYS A 578 -2.38 19.12 32.60
CA LYS A 578 -1.52 17.94 32.80
C LYS A 578 -1.25 17.27 31.44
N PRO A 579 0.02 16.93 31.12
CA PRO A 579 1.22 17.32 31.85
C PRO A 579 1.45 18.85 31.82
N ALA A 580 1.85 19.44 32.95
CA ALA A 580 2.01 20.89 33.07
C ALA A 580 3.14 21.49 32.20
N GLY A 581 4.04 20.64 31.67
CA GLY A 581 5.04 21.03 30.68
C GLY A 581 4.54 21.04 29.23
N GLY A 582 3.28 20.63 28.98
CA GLY A 582 2.69 20.59 27.63
C GLY A 582 3.30 19.54 26.68
N VAL A 583 4.10 18.58 27.19
CA VAL A 583 4.74 17.54 26.39
C VAL A 583 4.48 16.16 27.00
N VAL A 584 3.96 15.22 26.21
CA VAL A 584 3.95 13.78 26.49
C VAL A 584 5.04 13.10 25.68
N LYS A 585 5.65 12.06 26.25
CA LYS A 585 6.69 11.25 25.61
C LYS A 585 6.18 9.82 25.40
N LEU A 586 6.35 9.29 24.20
CA LEU A 586 6.02 7.91 23.82
C LEU A 586 7.27 7.14 23.38
N THR A 587 7.18 5.82 23.50
CA THR A 587 8.16 4.82 23.07
C THR A 587 7.47 3.75 22.23
N ASP A 588 8.25 2.95 21.50
CA ASP A 588 7.72 1.87 20.65
C ASP A 588 6.88 0.83 21.44
N ALA A 589 7.15 0.68 22.74
CA ALA A 589 6.38 -0.20 23.63
C ALA A 589 5.01 0.38 24.07
N ASP A 590 4.73 1.64 23.77
CA ASP A 590 3.43 2.29 24.00
C ASP A 590 2.51 2.16 22.77
N PHE A 591 3.03 1.73 21.62
CA PHE A 591 2.27 1.40 20.40
C PHE A 591 1.96 -0.10 20.39
N VAL A 592 0.72 -0.45 20.70
CA VAL A 592 0.25 -1.85 20.85
C VAL A 592 -0.81 -2.20 19.80
N ASP A 593 -1.23 -3.46 19.78
CA ASP A 593 -2.39 -3.90 19.01
C ASP A 593 -3.62 -3.06 19.42
N PRO A 594 -4.46 -2.58 18.48
CA PRO A 594 -5.56 -1.68 18.81
C PRO A 594 -6.55 -2.28 19.82
N LEU A 595 -6.83 -3.59 19.72
CA LEU A 595 -7.67 -4.30 20.69
C LEU A 595 -7.09 -4.34 22.09
N ASP A 596 -5.76 -4.27 22.26
CA ASP A 596 -5.11 -4.23 23.58
C ASP A 596 -5.17 -2.82 24.20
N VAL A 597 -5.32 -1.74 23.41
CA VAL A 597 -5.44 -0.37 23.92
C VAL A 597 -6.68 -0.21 24.79
N ASP A 598 -7.84 -0.61 24.27
CA ASP A 598 -9.13 -0.46 24.97
C ASP A 598 -9.39 -1.57 26.00
N ARG A 599 -8.70 -2.72 25.90
CA ARG A 599 -8.81 -3.82 26.90
C ARG A 599 -7.96 -3.62 28.15
N GLU A 600 -6.76 -3.05 28.05
CA GLU A 600 -5.88 -2.84 29.21
C GLU A 600 -5.75 -1.37 29.67
N VAL A 601 -6.25 -0.39 28.90
CA VAL A 601 -6.31 1.05 29.25
C VAL A 601 -4.96 1.61 29.72
N ARG A 602 -3.92 1.43 28.90
CA ARG A 602 -2.54 1.91 29.18
C ARG A 602 -2.25 3.30 28.59
N CYS A 603 -3.14 4.27 28.78
CA CYS A 603 -2.96 5.62 28.26
C CYS A 603 -1.82 6.39 28.96
N VAL A 604 -0.83 6.86 28.19
CA VAL A 604 0.36 7.55 28.71
C VAL A 604 0.03 8.99 29.09
N GLY A 605 0.46 9.41 30.28
CA GLY A 605 0.28 10.77 30.82
C GLY A 605 -0.62 10.88 32.06
N ALA A 606 -1.30 9.80 32.44
CA ALA A 606 -2.30 9.76 33.51
C ALA A 606 -1.73 9.67 34.96
N GLU A 607 -0.96 10.66 35.41
CA GLU A 607 -0.79 10.96 36.87
C GLU A 607 -0.99 12.43 37.24
#